data_AF-A0A7T8GNU9-F1
#
_entry.id   AF-A0A7T8GNU9-F1
#
_cell.length_a   1.000
_cell.length_b   1.000
_cell.length_c   1.000
_cell.angle_alpha   90.00
_cell.angle_beta   90.00
_cell.angle_gamma   90.00
#
_symmetry.space_group_name_H-M   'P 1'
#
loop_
_entity.id
_entity.type
_entity.pdbx_description
1 polymer ?
#
loop_
_entity_poly.entity_id
_entity_poly.type
_entity_poly.pdbx_seq_one_letter_code
_entity_poly.pdbx_strand_id
1 'polypeptide(L)'
;TLNSTIYCEQLDRVKLSIDQKRPELANRKGVVFHQDHTRPHTSLVTRQKIQELGWKVLSHLLYNPDIAPSDYHLFLSMANALGGVKLNSKEACENCLS
;
A
#
# COMPACT_ATOMS: atom_id res chain seq x y z
N THR A 1 -4.10 -3.62 -15.11
CA THR A 1 -5.18 -3.39 -14.12
C THR A 1 -4.92 -4.26 -12.90
N LEU A 2 -5.03 -3.70 -11.70
CA LEU A 2 -4.85 -4.45 -10.46
C LEU A 2 -6.05 -5.39 -10.23
N ASN A 3 -5.77 -6.64 -9.86
CA ASN A 3 -6.76 -7.61 -9.41
C ASN A 3 -6.34 -8.21 -8.07
N SER A 4 -7.21 -9.01 -7.45
CA SER A 4 -6.94 -9.57 -6.13
C SER A 4 -5.72 -10.48 -6.08
N THR A 5 -5.45 -11.25 -7.15
CA THR A 5 -4.29 -12.15 -7.22
C THR A 5 -2.98 -11.37 -7.21
N ILE A 6 -2.85 -10.38 -8.10
CA ILE A 6 -1.68 -9.49 -8.16
C ILE A 6 -1.50 -8.75 -6.84
N TYR A 7 -2.61 -8.31 -6.22
CA TYR A 7 -2.55 -7.65 -4.93
C TYR A 7 -2.03 -8.58 -3.81
N CYS A 8 -2.46 -9.84 -3.77
CA CYS A 8 -1.93 -10.82 -2.82
C CYS A 8 -0.42 -11.04 -2.99
N GLU A 9 0.07 -11.13 -4.23
CA GLU A 9 1.51 -11.23 -4.50
C GLU A 9 2.28 -9.99 -4.03
N GLN A 10 1.69 -8.80 -4.15
CA GLN A 10 2.26 -7.57 -3.62
C GLN A 10 2.35 -7.59 -2.08
N LEU A 11 1.33 -8.10 -1.39
CA LEU A 11 1.34 -8.23 0.07
C LEU A 11 2.48 -9.16 0.54
N ASP A 12 2.74 -10.25 -0.17
CA ASP A 12 3.87 -11.14 0.14
C ASP A 12 5.23 -10.39 -0.01
N ARG A 13 5.40 -9.60 -1.07
CA ARG A 13 6.61 -8.77 -1.26
C ARG A 13 6.76 -7.70 -0.18
N VAL A 14 5.66 -7.10 0.26
CA VAL A 14 5.66 -6.14 1.37
C VAL A 14 6.07 -6.83 2.68
N LYS A 15 5.57 -8.03 2.96
CA LYS A 15 5.98 -8.81 4.13
C LYS A 15 7.49 -9.05 4.15
N LEU A 16 8.05 -9.54 3.04
CA LEU A 16 9.49 -9.75 2.91
C LEU A 16 10.29 -8.47 3.14
N SER A 17 9.81 -7.35 2.59
CA SER A 17 10.46 -6.04 2.75
C SER A 17 10.42 -5.54 4.19
N ILE A 18 9.31 -5.77 4.91
CA ILE A 18 9.17 -5.42 6.34
C ILE A 18 10.14 -6.26 7.16
N ASP A 19 10.22 -7.56 6.91
CA ASP A 19 11.11 -8.47 7.65
C ASP A 19 12.58 -8.07 7.50
N GLN A 20 12.98 -7.61 6.31
CA GLN A 20 14.33 -7.15 6.03
C GLN A 20 14.64 -5.75 6.57
N LYS A 21 13.73 -4.78 6.36
CA LYS A 21 14.00 -3.36 6.62
C LYS A 21 13.54 -2.90 8.01
N ARG A 22 12.63 -3.63 8.64
CA ARG A 22 12.01 -3.30 9.94
C ARG A 22 11.79 -4.56 10.79
N PRO A 23 12.87 -5.27 11.17
CA PRO A 23 12.77 -6.51 11.93
C PRO A 23 12.04 -6.33 13.27
N GLU A 24 12.11 -5.14 13.89
CA GLU A 24 11.36 -4.80 15.10
C GLU A 24 9.83 -4.86 14.92
N LEU A 25 9.34 -4.50 13.73
CA LEU A 25 7.93 -4.57 13.38
C LEU A 25 7.51 -6.00 13.05
N ALA A 26 8.39 -6.75 12.38
CA ALA A 26 8.19 -8.17 12.08
C ALA A 26 8.14 -9.04 13.35
N ASN A 27 8.98 -8.72 14.33
CA ASN A 27 9.09 -9.45 15.60
C ASN A 27 7.98 -9.07 16.60
N ARG A 28 7.30 -7.92 16.41
CA ARG A 28 6.12 -7.56 17.20
C ARG A 28 4.89 -8.27 16.65
N LYS A 29 4.11 -8.91 17.53
CA LYS A 29 2.78 -9.42 17.20
C LYS A 29 1.82 -8.26 16.93
N GLY A 30 1.73 -7.82 15.68
CA GLY A 30 0.61 -7.02 15.20
C GLY A 30 0.98 -5.86 14.31
N VAL A 31 1.31 -6.16 13.05
CA VAL A 31 1.20 -5.14 11.99
C VAL A 31 -0.27 -4.72 11.91
N VAL A 32 -0.52 -3.42 12.09
CA VAL A 32 -1.83 -2.81 11.82
C VAL A 32 -1.77 -2.28 10.39
N PHE A 33 -2.52 -2.93 9.49
CA PHE A 33 -2.52 -2.65 8.07
C PHE A 33 -3.70 -1.74 7.73
N HIS A 34 -3.41 -0.62 7.08
CA HIS A 34 -4.41 0.32 6.59
C HIS A 34 -4.45 0.27 5.06
N GLN A 35 -5.64 0.10 4.49
CA GLN A 35 -5.89 0.07 3.04
C GLN A 35 -7.24 0.69 2.73
N ASP A 36 -7.41 1.18 1.50
CA ASP A 36 -8.70 1.64 1.00
C ASP A 36 -9.71 0.50 0.82
N HIS A 37 -10.97 0.86 0.51
CA HIS A 37 -12.06 -0.10 0.31
C HIS A 37 -12.28 -0.46 -1.18
N THR A 38 -11.22 -0.65 -1.97
CA THR A 38 -11.39 -1.07 -3.37
C THR A 38 -11.77 -2.57 -3.48
N ARG A 39 -12.36 -2.95 -4.63
CA ARG A 39 -12.83 -4.33 -4.88
C ARG A 39 -11.72 -5.39 -4.74
N PRO A 40 -10.49 -5.17 -5.25
CA PRO A 40 -9.40 -6.12 -5.03
C PRO A 40 -9.06 -6.27 -3.55
N HIS A 41 -8.97 -5.16 -2.81
CA HIS A 41 -8.53 -5.11 -1.41
C HIS A 41 -9.52 -5.74 -0.43
N THR A 42 -10.81 -5.73 -0.77
CA THR A 42 -11.90 -6.27 0.06
C THR A 42 -12.35 -7.67 -0.34
N SER A 43 -11.76 -8.22 -1.40
CA SER A 43 -12.07 -9.57 -1.89
C SER A 43 -11.76 -10.65 -0.85
N LEU A 44 -12.45 -11.80 -0.95
CA LEU A 44 -12.27 -12.92 -0.02
C LEU A 44 -10.82 -13.40 0.03
N VAL A 45 -10.19 -13.56 -1.14
CA VAL A 45 -8.81 -14.03 -1.26
C VAL A 45 -7.81 -13.08 -0.61
N THR A 46 -8.04 -11.77 -0.73
CA THR A 46 -7.18 -10.77 -0.09
C THR A 46 -7.36 -10.75 1.42
N ARG A 47 -8.60 -10.85 1.91
CA ARG A 47 -8.87 -10.92 3.35
C ARG A 47 -8.24 -12.16 3.97
N GLN A 48 -8.29 -13.31 3.29
CA GLN A 48 -7.61 -14.54 3.70
C GLN A 48 -6.09 -14.34 3.75
N LYS A 49 -5.49 -13.80 2.68
CA LYS A 49 -4.05 -13.52 2.64
C LYS A 49 -3.61 -12.62 3.80
N ILE A 50 -4.34 -11.55 4.10
CA ILE A 50 -4.00 -10.64 5.21
C ILE A 50 -4.06 -11.37 6.56
N GLN A 51 -5.03 -12.28 6.75
CA GLN A 51 -5.12 -13.12 7.95
C GLN A 51 -3.94 -14.10 8.05
N GLU A 52 -3.55 -14.74 6.95
CA GLU A 52 -2.37 -15.63 6.88
C GLU A 52 -1.08 -14.91 7.26
N LEU A 53 -0.93 -13.64 6.85
CA LEU A 53 0.20 -12.79 7.23
C LEU A 53 0.16 -12.33 8.70
N GLY A 54 -0.95 -12.59 9.41
CA GLY A 54 -1.14 -12.21 10.81
C GLY A 54 -1.35 -10.70 11.02
N TRP A 55 -1.76 -9.98 9.97
CA TRP A 55 -1.94 -8.53 10.03
C TRP A 55 -3.37 -8.17 10.47
N LYS A 56 -3.50 -7.14 11.30
CA LYS A 56 -4.80 -6.58 11.71
C LYS A 56 -5.18 -5.47 10.76
N VAL A 57 -6.30 -5.59 10.07
CA VAL A 57 -6.80 -4.51 9.20
C VAL A 57 -7.44 -3.43 10.06
N LEU A 58 -6.99 -2.19 9.90
CA LEU A 58 -7.65 -1.02 10.47
C LEU A 58 -8.94 -0.74 9.70
N SER A 59 -10.06 -0.65 10.40
CA SER A 59 -11.35 -0.34 9.78
C SER A 59 -11.34 1.07 9.21
N HIS A 60 -11.68 1.20 7.93
CA HIS A 60 -11.86 2.48 7.25
C HIS A 60 -13.35 2.71 6.95
N LEU A 61 -13.83 3.94 7.12
CA LEU A 61 -15.18 4.33 6.69
C LEU A 61 -15.26 4.34 5.16
N LEU A 62 -16.39 3.96 4.58
CA LEU A 62 -16.57 3.99 3.13
C LEU A 62 -16.33 5.41 2.59
N TYR A 63 -15.36 5.54 1.67
CA TYR A 63 -15.10 6.74 0.85
C TYR A 63 -14.72 8.04 1.58
N ASN A 64 -13.84 7.96 2.59
CA ASN A 64 -13.15 9.14 3.12
C ASN A 64 -11.67 9.20 2.67
N PRO A 65 -11.36 9.72 1.46
CA PRO A 65 -9.97 9.85 1.00
C PRO A 65 -9.12 10.72 1.94
N ASP A 66 -9.73 11.70 2.61
CA ASP A 66 -9.06 12.60 3.56
C ASP A 66 -8.51 11.90 4.82
N ILE A 67 -8.86 10.63 5.04
CA ILE A 67 -8.39 9.86 6.20
C ILE A 67 -7.16 9.00 5.87
N ALA A 68 -6.89 8.72 4.58
CA ALA A 68 -5.76 7.87 4.20
C ALA A 68 -4.45 8.67 4.21
N PRO A 69 -3.46 8.30 5.06
CA PRO A 69 -2.17 9.01 5.11
C PRO A 69 -1.41 9.01 3.79
N SER A 70 -1.64 8.02 2.94
CA SER A 70 -1.10 8.01 1.57
C SER A 70 -1.61 9.18 0.75
N ASP A 71 -2.90 9.51 0.86
CA ASP A 71 -3.58 10.42 -0.05
C ASP A 71 -3.36 11.88 0.38
N TYR A 72 -3.61 12.20 1.65
CA TYR A 72 -3.49 13.58 2.13
C TYR A 72 -2.05 14.04 2.38
N HIS A 73 -1.10 13.12 2.57
CA HIS A 73 0.29 13.48 2.87
C HIS A 73 1.26 13.06 1.76
N LEU A 74 1.41 11.76 1.50
CA LEU A 74 2.44 11.27 0.56
C LEU A 74 2.14 11.72 -0.89
N PHE A 75 0.96 11.40 -1.41
CA PHE A 75 0.59 11.75 -2.77
C PHE A 75 0.39 13.25 -2.96
N LEU A 76 -0.11 13.96 -1.95
CA LEU A 76 -0.18 15.43 -2.00
C LEU A 76 1.22 16.05 -2.09
N SER A 77 2.16 15.62 -1.25
CA SER A 77 3.55 16.10 -1.30
C SER A 77 4.21 15.77 -2.64
N MET A 78 3.94 14.57 -3.17
CA MET A 78 4.45 14.15 -4.46
C MET A 78 3.87 14.99 -5.61
N ALA A 79 2.56 15.28 -5.58
CA ALA A 79 1.91 16.13 -6.57
C ALA A 79 2.49 17.56 -6.57
N ASN A 80 2.77 18.11 -5.39
CA ASN A 80 3.42 19.40 -5.25
C ASN A 80 4.85 19.39 -5.82
N ALA A 81 5.63 18.34 -5.55
CA ALA A 81 7.00 18.21 -6.05
C ALA A 81 7.08 17.98 -7.57
N LEU A 82 6.11 17.25 -8.12
CA LEU A 82 6.03 16.95 -9.55
C LEU A 82 5.24 18.00 -10.35
N GLY A 83 4.74 19.05 -9.70
CA GLY A 83 3.99 20.12 -10.33
C GLY A 83 4.77 20.77 -11.47
N GLY A 84 4.35 20.54 -12.71
CA GLY A 84 4.99 21.08 -13.91
C GLY A 84 6.14 20.25 -14.49
N VAL A 85 6.47 19.10 -13.89
CA VAL A 85 7.48 18.17 -14.43
C VAL A 85 6.87 17.35 -15.57
N LYS A 86 7.52 17.33 -16.75
CA LYS A 86 7.14 16.45 -17.86
C LYS A 86 7.94 15.16 -17.82
N LEU A 87 7.25 14.04 -17.61
CA LEU A 87 7.82 12.70 -17.62
C LEU A 87 7.42 12.01 -18.92
N ASN A 88 8.39 11.77 -19.79
CA ASN A 88 8.16 11.31 -21.17
C ASN A 88 8.31 9.79 -21.35
N SER A 89 8.63 9.06 -20.29
CA SER A 89 8.75 7.61 -20.31
C SER A 89 8.42 7.02 -18.95
N LYS A 90 8.08 5.73 -18.95
CA LYS A 90 7.84 4.97 -17.70
C LYS A 90 9.10 4.94 -16.82
N GLU A 91 10.27 4.77 -17.43
CA GLU A 91 11.56 4.78 -16.72
C GLU A 91 11.84 6.14 -16.07
N ALA A 92 11.52 7.25 -16.74
CA ALA A 92 11.64 8.59 -16.15
C ALA A 92 10.72 8.73 -14.92
N CYS A 93 9.52 8.15 -14.95
CA CYS A 93 8.64 8.12 -13.78
C CYS A 93 9.22 7.29 -12.63
N GLU A 94 9.74 6.09 -12.91
CA GLU A 94 10.34 5.22 -11.88
C GLU A 94 11.56 5.85 -11.23
N ASN A 95 12.43 6.49 -12.01
CA ASN A 95 13.61 7.18 -11.50
C ASN A 95 13.25 8.39 -10.62
N CYS A 96 12.17 9.10 -10.91
CA CYS A 96 11.69 10.19 -10.05
C CYS A 96 11.14 9.71 -8.69
N LEU A 97 10.81 8.42 -8.56
CA LEU A 97 10.24 7.82 -7.36
C LEU A 97 11.27 7.04 -6.53
N SER A 98 12.49 6.85 -7.05
CA SER A 98 13.60 6.15 -6.39
C SER A 98 14.37 7.04 -5.42
#